data_AF-A0A4Q4UUT1-F1
#
_entry.id   AF-A0A4Q4UUT1-F1
#
_cell.length_a   1.000
_cell.length_b   1.000
_cell.length_c   1.000
_cell.angle_alpha   90.00
_cell.angle_beta   90.00
_cell.angle_gamma   90.00
#
_symmetry.space_group_name_H-M   'P 1'
#
loop_
_entity.id
_entity.type
_entity.pdbx_description
1 polymer ?
#
loop_
_entity_poly.entity_id
_entity_poly.type
_entity_poly.pdbx_seq_one_letter_code
_entity_poly.pdbx_strand_id
1 'polypeptide(L)'
;MGTFAACNQFEPYYQTNYTTIRFAYDKWNDETALPEPDAPEGCVAIRLIPECATLEELPEGSEVSHEFAQPARCYDDVSAIDWTQYGL
;
A
#
# COMPACT_ATOMS: atom_id res chain seq x y z
N MET A 1 9.54 -9.43 5.80
CA MET A 1 9.11 -9.14 4.43
C MET A 1 7.61 -9.35 4.34
N GLY A 2 6.98 -8.90 3.26
CA GLY A 2 5.53 -8.96 3.14
C GLY A 2 5.05 -8.27 1.88
N THR A 3 3.74 -8.33 1.68
CA THR A 3 3.06 -7.70 0.56
C THR A 3 1.87 -6.89 1.04
N PHE A 4 1.47 -5.89 0.25
CA PHE A 4 0.15 -5.31 0.44
C PHE A 4 -0.91 -6.32 -0.03
N ALA A 5 -2.06 -6.31 0.65
CA ALA A 5 -3.21 -7.14 0.33
C ALA A 5 -4.49 -6.31 0.41
N ALA A 6 -5.38 -6.51 -0.56
CA ALA A 6 -6.75 -6.03 -0.51
C ALA A 6 -7.62 -7.09 0.14
N CYS A 7 -8.31 -6.73 1.22
CA CYS A 7 -9.14 -7.65 2.02
C CYS A 7 -10.59 -7.16 2.05
N ASN A 8 -11.54 -8.09 1.96
CA ASN A 8 -12.94 -7.79 2.26
C ASN A 8 -13.17 -7.91 3.77
N GLN A 9 -13.28 -6.80 4.47
CA GLN A 9 -13.27 -6.78 5.93
C GLN A 9 -14.44 -5.99 6.50
N PHE A 10 -15.04 -6.56 7.55
CA PHE A 10 -16.04 -5.86 8.35
C PHE A 10 -15.40 -4.72 9.16
N GLU A 11 -15.91 -3.51 8.97
CA GLU A 11 -15.53 -2.32 9.74
C GLU A 11 -16.59 -2.03 10.81
N PRO A 12 -16.30 -2.29 12.11
CA PRO A 12 -17.31 -2.25 13.17
C PRO A 12 -17.98 -0.88 13.32
N TYR A 13 -17.23 0.20 13.09
CA TYR A 13 -17.75 1.56 13.22
C TYR A 13 -18.87 1.86 12.23
N TYR A 14 -18.73 1.38 10.99
CA TYR A 14 -19.71 1.58 9.91
C TYR A 14 -20.70 0.42 9.77
N GLN A 15 -20.51 -0.65 10.54
CA GLN A 15 -21.35 -1.86 10.51
C GLN A 15 -21.51 -2.47 9.11
N THR A 16 -20.46 -2.40 8.29
CA THR A 16 -20.47 -2.93 6.92
C THR A 16 -19.08 -3.38 6.50
N ASN A 17 -19.03 -4.17 5.42
CA ASN A 17 -17.77 -4.62 4.82
C ASN A 17 -17.20 -3.55 3.88
N TYR A 18 -15.89 -3.36 3.93
CA TYR A 18 -15.12 -2.54 3.00
C TYR A 18 -13.96 -3.33 2.40
N THR A 19 -13.52 -2.89 1.22
CA THR A 19 -12.20 -3.28 0.71
C THR A 19 -11.15 -2.46 1.45
N THR A 20 -10.38 -3.12 2.31
CA THR A 20 -9.30 -2.50 3.06
C THR A 20 -7.96 -2.90 2.48
N ILE A 21 -6.98 -1.99 2.52
CA ILE A 21 -5.60 -2.27 2.15
C ILE A 21 -4.82 -2.51 3.43
N ARG A 22 -4.16 -3.67 3.53
CA ARG A 22 -3.37 -4.09 4.70
C ARG A 22 -2.01 -4.58 4.26
N PHE A 23 -1.03 -4.51 5.15
CA PHE A 23 0.26 -5.15 4.95
C PHE A 23 0.23 -6.55 5.56
N ALA A 24 0.36 -7.59 4.73
CA ALA A 24 0.47 -8.97 5.14
C ALA A 24 1.95 -9.35 5.28
N TYR A 25 2.35 -9.76 6.47
CA TYR A 25 3.71 -10.20 6.74
C TYR A 25 3.89 -11.64 6.30
N ASP A 26 5.03 -11.93 5.69
CA ASP A 26 5.40 -13.30 5.35
C ASP A 26 5.65 -14.11 6.63
N LYS A 27 5.24 -15.38 6.62
CA LYS A 27 5.47 -16.32 7.71
C LYS A 27 6.79 -17.05 7.49
N TRP A 28 7.54 -17.29 8.55
CA TRP A 28 8.75 -18.09 8.46
C TRP A 28 8.41 -19.58 8.32
N ASN A 29 9.01 -20.25 7.34
CA ASN A 29 8.93 -21.70 7.16
C ASN A 29 10.22 -22.35 7.69
N ASP A 30 10.08 -23.17 8.74
CA ASP A 30 11.20 -23.86 9.40
C ASP A 30 11.81 -24.99 8.54
N GLU A 31 11.06 -25.56 7.59
CA GLU A 31 11.53 -26.64 6.71
C GLU A 31 12.41 -26.09 5.57
N THR A 32 12.02 -24.96 5.00
CA THR A 32 12.75 -24.31 3.91
C THR A 32 13.76 -23.28 4.40
N ALA A 33 13.67 -22.88 5.67
CA ALA A 33 14.42 -21.76 6.26
C ALA A 33 14.27 -20.47 5.44
N LEU A 34 13.07 -20.27 4.88
CA LEU A 34 12.71 -19.11 4.08
C LEU A 34 11.37 -18.53 4.54
N PRO A 35 11.16 -17.22 4.36
CA PRO A 35 9.86 -16.61 4.52
C PRO A 35 8.94 -16.94 3.34
N GLU A 36 7.68 -17.22 3.65
CA GLU A 36 6.64 -17.58 2.69
C GLU A 36 5.44 -16.63 2.80
N PRO A 37 4.80 -16.26 1.67
CA PRO A 37 3.64 -15.38 1.68
C PRO A 37 2.50 -15.94 2.53
N ASP A 38 1.98 -15.14 3.47
CA ASP A 38 0.89 -15.51 4.37
C ASP A 38 -0.23 -14.46 4.30
N ALA A 39 -0.87 -14.36 3.13
CA ALA A 39 -2.02 -13.49 2.93
C ALA A 39 -3.26 -14.13 3.60
N PRO A 40 -4.02 -13.40 4.44
CA PRO A 40 -5.20 -13.95 5.10
C PRO A 40 -6.28 -14.43 4.11
N GLU A 41 -7.11 -15.37 4.56
CA GLU A 41 -8.25 -15.84 3.76
C GLU A 41 -9.18 -14.67 3.40
N GLY A 42 -9.63 -14.64 2.14
CA GLY A 42 -10.46 -13.54 1.62
C GLY A 42 -9.68 -12.27 1.28
N CYS A 43 -8.35 -12.31 1.32
CA CYS A 43 -7.49 -11.24 0.83
C CYS A 43 -6.76 -11.65 -0.46
N VAL A 44 -6.45 -10.66 -1.30
CA VAL A 44 -5.66 -10.83 -2.52
C VAL A 44 -4.43 -9.94 -2.43
N ALA A 45 -3.26 -10.49 -2.72
CA ALA A 45 -2.02 -9.72 -2.80
C ALA A 45 -2.12 -8.66 -3.91
N ILE A 46 -1.73 -7.43 -3.61
CA ILE A 46 -1.77 -6.31 -4.54
C ILE A 46 -0.43 -5.58 -4.54
N ARG A 47 -0.15 -4.90 -5.65
CA ARG A 47 0.95 -3.96 -5.77
C ARG A 47 0.39 -2.55 -5.82
N LEU A 48 0.88 -1.69 -4.93
CA LEU A 48 0.56 -0.26 -4.98
C LEU A 48 1.51 0.44 -5.96
N ILE A 49 0.94 1.32 -6.77
CA ILE A 49 1.67 2.12 -7.76
C ILE A 49 1.55 3.58 -7.34
N PRO A 50 2.67 4.25 -7.01
CA PRO A 50 2.64 5.61 -6.50
C PRO A 50 2.39 6.61 -7.63
N GLU A 51 1.37 7.45 -7.46
CA GLU A 51 1.18 8.69 -8.22
C GLU A 51 1.86 9.86 -7.49
N CYS A 52 2.46 10.79 -8.24
CA CYS A 52 3.08 11.97 -7.68
C CYS A 52 2.01 12.91 -7.12
N ALA A 53 2.25 13.43 -5.93
CA ALA A 53 1.38 14.43 -5.30
C ALA A 53 2.17 15.69 -5.00
N THR A 54 1.47 16.82 -4.96
CA THR A 54 2.05 18.06 -4.45
C THR A 54 2.04 18.00 -2.93
N LEU A 55 3.16 18.35 -2.32
CA LEU A 55 3.26 18.43 -0.87
C LEU A 55 2.46 19.65 -0.41
N GLU A 56 1.47 19.42 0.46
CA GLU A 56 0.60 20.48 1.00
C GLU A 56 1.41 21.54 1.75
N GLU A 57 0.89 22.77 1.82
CA GLU A 57 1.50 23.81 2.64
C GLU A 57 1.29 23.54 4.13
N LEU A 58 2.27 23.89 4.96
CA LEU A 58 2.15 23.71 6.40
C LEU A 58 1.25 24.79 7.01
N PRO A 59 0.32 24.43 7.91
CA PRO A 59 -0.46 25.43 8.65
C PRO A 59 0.43 26.41 9.40
N GLU A 60 -0.03 27.65 9.54
CA GLU A 60 0.67 28.67 10.31
C GLU A 60 0.90 28.19 11.76
N GLY A 61 2.12 28.35 12.27
CA GLY A 61 2.51 27.89 13.61
C GLY A 61 2.88 26.40 13.71
N SER A 62 3.01 25.69 12.59
CA SER A 62 3.49 24.30 12.58
C SER A 62 4.90 24.18 13.19
N GLU A 63 5.07 23.23 14.11
CA GLU A 63 6.39 22.88 14.68
C GLU A 63 7.19 21.90 13.78
N VAL A 64 6.55 21.40 12.72
CA VAL A 64 7.15 20.49 11.72
C VAL A 64 7.52 21.26 10.45
N SER A 65 8.48 20.74 9.67
CA SER A 65 8.90 21.33 8.39
C SER A 65 9.00 20.27 7.28
N HIS A 66 8.97 20.73 6.03
CA HIS A 66 9.23 19.90 4.85
C HIS A 66 10.71 19.86 4.42
N GLU A 67 11.61 20.48 5.19
CA GLU A 67 13.04 20.63 4.84
C GLU A 67 13.75 19.29 4.57
N PHE A 68 13.33 18.23 5.27
CA PHE A 68 13.93 16.90 5.16
C PHE A 68 13.06 15.89 4.42
N ALA A 69 12.00 16.35 3.75
CA ALA A 69 11.15 15.49 2.95
C ALA A 69 11.98 14.83 1.83
N GLN A 70 11.97 13.50 1.79
CA GLN A 70 12.73 12.75 0.79
C GLN A 70 11.90 12.62 -0.49
N PRO A 71 12.49 12.86 -1.68
CA PRO A 71 11.80 12.63 -2.93
C PRO A 71 11.53 11.14 -3.11
N ALA A 72 10.27 10.78 -3.31
CA ALA A 72 9.85 9.43 -3.69
C ALA A 72 9.75 9.33 -5.22
N ARG A 73 10.07 8.15 -5.76
CA ARG A 73 9.79 7.87 -7.18
C ARG A 73 8.30 7.60 -7.33
N CYS A 74 7.67 8.26 -8.30
CA CYS A 74 6.25 8.18 -8.59
C CYS A 74 6.00 8.42 -10.09
N TYR A 75 4.77 8.14 -10.54
CA TYR A 75 4.29 8.46 -11.87
C TYR A 75 3.48 9.75 -11.83
N ASP A 76 3.56 10.57 -12.89
CA ASP A 76 2.80 11.83 -12.94
C ASP A 76 1.28 11.60 -13.05
N ASP A 77 0.87 10.60 -13.84
CA ASP A 77 -0.53 10.17 -14.00
C ASP A 77 -0.56 8.64 -14.16
N VAL A 78 -0.98 7.95 -13.11
CA VAL A 78 -1.08 6.48 -13.06
C VAL A 78 -2.25 6.01 -13.93
N SER A 79 -3.31 6.81 -14.05
CA SER A 79 -4.52 6.45 -14.79
C SER A 79 -4.32 6.47 -16.31
N ALA A 80 -3.40 7.31 -16.80
CA ALA A 80 -3.07 7.43 -18.22
C ALA A 80 -2.10 6.36 -18.74
N ILE A 81 -1.51 5.54 -17.87
CA ILE A 81 -0.59 4.47 -18.27
C ILE A 81 -1.37 3.36 -18.98
N ASP A 82 -0.90 2.95 -20.16
CA ASP A 82 -1.40 1.76 -20.84
C ASP A 82 -0.91 0.50 -20.12
N TRP A 83 -1.64 0.09 -19.10
CA TRP A 83 -1.34 -1.08 -18.28
C TRP A 83 -1.32 -2.39 -19.07
N THR A 84 -1.94 -2.44 -20.26
CA THR A 84 -1.94 -3.65 -21.09
C THR A 84 -0.54 -4.00 -21.61
N GLN A 85 0.35 -3.01 -21.73
CA GLN A 85 1.75 -3.22 -22.15
C GLN A 85 2.63 -3.80 -21.05
N TYR A 86 2.20 -3.65 -19.80
CA TYR A 86 2.94 -4.07 -18.61
C TYR A 86 2.21 -5.20 -17.87
N GLY A 87 1.34 -5.91 -18.60
CA GLY A 87 0.38 -6.86 -18.08
C GLY A 87 0.88 -7.70 -16.89
N LEU A 88 0.01 -7.82 -15.89
CA LEU A 88 0.09 -8.76 -14.79
C LEU A 88 0.29 -10.19 -15.28
#